data_AF-A0AA85G1K9-F1
#
_entry.id   AF-A0AA85G1K9-F1
#
_cell.length_a   1.000
_cell.length_b   1.000
_cell.length_c   1.000
_cell.angle_alpha   90.00
_cell.angle_beta   90.00
_cell.angle_gamma   90.00
#
_symmetry.space_group_name_H-M   'P 1'
#
loop_
_entity.id
_entity.type
_entity.pdbx_description
1 polymer ?
#
loop_
_entity_poly.entity_id
_entity_poly.type
_entity_poly.pdbx_seq_one_letter_code
_entity_poly.pdbx_strand_id
1 'polypeptide(L)'
;MRNSPSLSGLGTGSGPRGDTGEVIPVQRTDNSDRQLQLCLDNRLFLGNTSFRHKERYCLTWRPSESNQRWTQVDHIVISHRWRGSTEDCRSFWSTCLDSVDALIRERICLCLTGT
;
A
#
# COMPACT_ATOMS: atom_id res chain seq x y z
N MET A 1 -28.33 16.24 -13.71
CA MET A 1 -27.39 15.35 -14.41
C MET A 1 -26.08 16.11 -14.58
N ARG A 2 -25.05 15.75 -13.80
CA ARG A 2 -23.68 16.26 -13.97
C ARG A 2 -22.75 15.06 -13.96
N ASN A 3 -21.99 14.92 -15.04
CA ASN A 3 -21.10 13.81 -15.33
C ASN A 3 -19.92 13.80 -14.35
N SER A 4 -19.65 12.63 -13.77
CA SER A 4 -18.39 12.33 -13.09
C SER A 4 -17.32 12.00 -14.15
N PRO A 5 -16.07 12.50 -14.06
CA PRO A 5 -15.02 12.09 -14.97
C PRO A 5 -14.52 10.69 -14.58
N SER A 6 -14.56 9.75 -15.54
CA SER A 6 -13.85 8.48 -15.47
C SER A 6 -12.35 8.72 -15.68
N LEU A 7 -11.51 8.30 -14.73
CA LEU A 7 -10.05 8.31 -14.89
C LEU A 7 -9.55 6.91 -15.24
N SER A 8 -9.88 6.49 -16.45
CA SER A 8 -9.05 5.58 -17.24
C SER A 8 -7.81 6.36 -17.69
N GLY A 9 -6.65 6.11 -17.06
CA GLY A 9 -5.43 6.83 -17.44
C GLY A 9 -4.23 6.58 -16.52
N LEU A 10 -3.69 5.37 -16.51
CA LEU A 10 -2.27 5.10 -16.28
C LEU A 10 -1.89 3.95 -17.21
N GLY A 11 -1.00 4.27 -18.16
CA GLY A 11 -0.93 3.63 -19.46
C GLY A 11 -0.34 2.22 -19.51
N THR A 12 -0.83 1.47 -20.49
CA THR A 12 -0.24 0.28 -21.09
C THR A 12 0.96 0.66 -21.96
N GLY A 13 2.13 0.12 -21.67
CA GLY A 13 3.31 0.19 -22.54
C GLY A 13 4.03 -1.15 -22.54
N SER A 14 4.01 -1.85 -23.68
CA SER A 14 4.68 -3.13 -23.89
C SER A 14 5.78 -3.01 -24.94
N GLY A 15 6.98 -3.50 -24.64
CA GLY A 15 8.07 -3.78 -25.59
C GLY A 15 9.36 -4.26 -24.89
N PRO A 16 10.08 -5.28 -25.40
CA PRO A 16 10.62 -6.34 -24.55
C PRO A 16 12.12 -6.22 -24.23
N ARG A 17 12.53 -6.69 -23.05
CA ARG A 17 13.85 -7.33 -22.76
C ARG A 17 13.86 -7.94 -21.35
N GLY A 18 13.89 -9.27 -21.32
CA GLY A 18 14.50 -10.14 -20.31
C GLY A 18 14.27 -9.81 -18.84
N ASP A 19 13.18 -10.31 -18.27
CA ASP A 19 13.20 -11.12 -17.04
C ASP A 19 11.81 -11.72 -16.88
N THR A 20 11.72 -13.04 -16.76
CA THR A 20 10.49 -13.77 -16.49
C THR A 20 10.10 -13.56 -15.01
N GLY A 21 9.85 -12.31 -14.64
CA GLY A 21 9.16 -11.97 -13.41
C GLY A 21 7.69 -12.20 -13.66
N GLU A 22 7.18 -13.35 -13.23
CA GLU A 22 5.76 -13.62 -13.12
C GLU A 22 5.06 -12.37 -12.56
N VAL A 23 4.24 -11.70 -13.37
CA VAL A 23 3.40 -10.61 -12.90
C VAL A 23 2.30 -11.29 -12.09
N ILE A 24 2.59 -11.56 -10.81
CA ILE A 24 1.63 -12.20 -9.92
C ILE A 24 0.42 -11.25 -9.83
N PRO A 25 -0.79 -11.68 -10.22
CA PRO A 25 -1.97 -10.82 -10.12
C PRO A 25 -2.17 -10.42 -8.66
N VAL A 26 -2.23 -9.12 -8.40
CA VAL A 26 -2.66 -8.60 -7.09
C VAL A 26 -4.15 -8.91 -6.98
N GLN A 27 -4.50 -9.90 -6.17
CA GLN A 27 -5.89 -10.26 -5.94
C GLN A 27 -6.52 -9.23 -5.01
N ARG A 28 -7.25 -8.27 -5.58
CA ARG A 28 -8.09 -7.36 -4.80
C ARG A 28 -9.31 -8.12 -4.28
N THR A 29 -9.64 -7.89 -3.02
CA THR A 29 -10.83 -8.45 -2.38
C THR A 29 -11.89 -7.36 -2.21
N ASP A 30 -13.15 -7.74 -2.02
CA ASP A 30 -14.24 -6.80 -1.68
C ASP A 30 -13.87 -5.92 -0.46
N ASN A 31 -13.23 -6.50 0.55
CA ASN A 31 -12.75 -5.76 1.71
C ASN A 31 -11.69 -4.71 1.34
N SER A 32 -10.80 -5.04 0.41
CA SER A 32 -9.81 -4.09 -0.12
C SER A 32 -10.52 -2.93 -0.82
N ASP A 33 -11.51 -3.22 -1.68
CA ASP A 33 -12.25 -2.17 -2.40
C ASP A 33 -13.07 -1.28 -1.44
N ARG A 34 -13.69 -1.85 -0.42
CA ARG A 34 -14.39 -1.11 0.64
C ARG A 34 -13.44 -0.23 1.46
N GLN A 35 -12.23 -0.69 1.75
CA GLN A 35 -11.21 0.12 2.42
C GLN A 35 -10.78 1.30 1.53
N LEU A 36 -10.57 1.07 0.23
CA LEU A 36 -10.27 2.16 -0.71
C LEU A 36 -11.42 3.16 -0.75
N GLN A 37 -12.67 2.70 -0.82
CA GLN A 37 -13.84 3.57 -0.80
C GLN A 37 -13.91 4.42 0.48
N LEU A 38 -13.70 3.79 1.65
CA LEU A 38 -13.63 4.51 2.93
C LEU A 38 -12.56 5.61 2.89
N CYS A 39 -11.39 5.33 2.32
CA CYS A 39 -10.32 6.32 2.20
C CYS A 39 -10.71 7.47 1.27
N LEU A 40 -11.36 7.19 0.14
CA LEU A 40 -11.81 8.19 -0.81
C LEU A 40 -12.87 9.11 -0.18
N ASP A 41 -13.89 8.52 0.47
CA ASP A 41 -15.00 9.24 1.06
C ASP A 41 -14.54 10.18 2.18
N ASN A 42 -13.56 9.75 2.97
CA ASN A 42 -13.06 10.48 4.13
C ASN A 42 -11.79 11.31 3.86
N ARG A 43 -11.37 11.41 2.59
CA ARG A 43 -10.13 12.11 2.19
C ARG A 43 -8.93 11.64 3.02
N LEU A 44 -8.72 10.34 3.01
CA LEU A 44 -7.59 9.68 3.64
C LEU A 44 -6.54 9.28 2.59
N PHE A 45 -5.30 9.16 3.03
CA PHE A 45 -4.15 8.75 2.23
C PHE A 45 -3.63 7.41 2.75
N LEU A 46 -3.50 6.45 1.83
CA LEU A 46 -3.03 5.10 2.12
C LEU A 46 -1.51 5.04 1.93
N GLY A 47 -0.75 5.10 3.02
CA GLY A 47 0.71 5.18 2.98
C GLY A 47 1.34 3.97 2.29
N ASN A 48 0.90 2.77 2.68
CA ASN A 48 1.50 1.49 2.27
C ASN A 48 1.49 1.20 0.77
N THR A 49 0.60 1.82 0.01
CA THR A 49 0.48 1.64 -1.46
C THR A 49 1.05 2.82 -2.25
N SER A 50 1.42 3.90 -1.56
CA SER A 50 1.82 5.16 -2.20
C SER A 50 3.31 5.22 -2.51
N PHE A 51 4.11 4.32 -1.94
CA PHE A 51 5.55 4.22 -2.17
C PHE A 51 5.90 2.96 -2.97
N ARG A 52 6.83 3.10 -3.92
CA ARG A 52 7.34 1.96 -4.68
C ARG A 52 8.41 1.24 -3.87
N HIS A 53 8.08 0.06 -3.36
CA HIS A 53 9.02 -0.81 -2.67
C HIS A 53 9.06 -2.21 -3.29
N LYS A 54 10.09 -2.99 -2.95
CA LYS A 54 10.11 -4.43 -3.23
C LYS A 54 9.00 -5.11 -2.42
N GLU A 55 8.38 -6.14 -2.96
CA GLU A 55 7.21 -6.83 -2.37
C GLU A 55 7.43 -7.21 -0.89
N ARG A 56 8.62 -7.67 -0.51
CA ARG A 56 9.00 -8.00 0.88
C ARG A 56 8.82 -6.86 1.90
N TYR A 57 8.77 -5.62 1.43
CA TYR A 57 8.58 -4.41 2.24
C TYR A 57 7.16 -3.85 2.17
N CYS A 58 6.26 -4.51 1.42
CA CYS A 58 4.85 -4.15 1.32
C CYS A 58 3.95 -5.15 2.06
N LEU A 59 4.35 -6.42 2.12
CA LEU A 59 3.61 -7.52 2.74
C LEU A 59 3.71 -7.47 4.27
N THR A 60 2.62 -7.79 4.94
CA THR A 60 2.44 -7.57 6.38
C THR A 60 2.06 -8.84 7.13
N TRP A 61 1.55 -9.85 6.42
CA TRP A 61 1.16 -11.13 7.01
C TRP A 61 1.77 -12.30 6.24
N ARG A 62 2.33 -13.26 6.99
CA ARG A 62 2.85 -14.53 6.48
C ARG A 62 1.93 -15.65 6.95
N PRO A 63 1.35 -16.42 6.03
CA PRO A 63 0.58 -17.59 6.40
C PRO A 63 1.47 -18.67 7.01
N SER A 64 0.90 -19.51 7.88
CA SER A 64 1.58 -20.66 8.48
C SER A 64 1.75 -21.82 7.51
N GLU A 65 0.92 -21.90 6.47
CA GLU A 65 0.99 -22.92 5.43
C GLU A 65 1.88 -22.46 4.27
N SER A 66 2.81 -23.32 3.84
CA SER A 66 3.84 -22.99 2.85
C SER A 66 3.30 -22.70 1.43
N ASN A 67 2.06 -23.07 1.15
CA ASN A 67 1.42 -22.89 -0.15
C ASN A 67 0.55 -21.62 -0.23
N GLN A 68 0.37 -20.90 0.88
CA GLN A 68 -0.43 -19.69 0.91
C GLN A 68 0.45 -18.47 0.59
N ARG A 69 -0.12 -17.53 -0.17
CA ARG A 69 0.58 -16.29 -0.52
C ARG A 69 0.58 -15.35 0.69
N TRP A 70 1.70 -14.64 0.85
CA TRP A 70 1.79 -13.54 1.80
C TRP A 70 0.85 -12.41 1.39
N THR A 71 0.29 -11.70 2.37
CA THR A 71 -0.70 -10.65 2.12
C THR A 71 -0.32 -9.34 2.80
N GLN A 72 -0.95 -8.26 2.34
CA GLN A 72 -0.93 -6.95 2.99
C GLN A 72 -2.31 -6.75 3.61
N VAL A 73 -2.41 -6.87 4.93
CA VAL A 73 -3.69 -6.79 5.67
C VAL A 73 -3.71 -5.62 6.65
N ASP A 74 -2.53 -5.16 7.10
CA ASP A 74 -2.43 -3.99 7.95
C ASP A 74 -2.01 -2.77 7.13
N HIS A 75 -2.66 -1.65 7.42
CA HIS A 75 -2.54 -0.43 6.65
C HIS A 75 -2.42 0.75 7.59
N ILE A 76 -1.47 1.65 7.32
CA ILE A 76 -1.42 2.95 7.96
C ILE A 76 -2.07 3.94 7.02
N VAL A 77 -3.05 4.65 7.58
CA VAL A 77 -3.90 5.58 6.85
C VAL A 77 -3.90 6.91 7.60
N ILE A 78 -3.59 7.99 6.89
CA ILE A 78 -3.55 9.33 7.47
C ILE A 78 -4.50 10.27 6.75
N SER A 79 -4.83 11.42 7.35
CA SER A 79 -5.59 12.45 6.63
C SER A 79 -4.82 12.90 5.39
N HIS A 80 -5.50 13.00 4.25
CA HIS A 80 -4.91 13.45 2.99
C HIS A 80 -4.31 14.87 3.08
N ARG A 81 -4.73 15.66 4.07
CA ARG A 81 -4.09 16.95 4.42
C ARG A 81 -2.58 16.79 4.65
N TRP A 82 -2.17 15.70 5.29
CA TRP A 82 -0.79 15.43 5.70
C TRP A 82 -0.03 14.52 4.74
N ARG A 83 -0.59 14.17 3.57
CA ARG A 83 0.07 13.28 2.61
C ARG A 83 1.48 13.71 2.21
N GLY A 84 1.72 15.03 2.16
CA GLY A 84 3.04 15.60 1.81
C GLY A 84 4.06 15.50 2.95
N SER A 85 3.60 15.17 4.16
CA SER A 85 4.44 14.90 5.31
C SER A 85 4.86 13.43 5.39
N THR A 86 4.20 12.52 4.66
CA THR A 86 4.63 11.12 4.61
C THR A 86 5.84 10.97 3.70
N GLU A 87 6.97 10.56 4.25
CA GLU A 87 8.21 10.37 3.51
C GLU A 87 8.42 8.91 3.06
N ASP A 88 7.85 7.96 3.80
CA ASP A 88 8.07 6.52 3.60
C ASP A 88 7.02 5.70 4.34
N CYS A 89 6.62 4.54 3.80
CA CYS A 89 5.78 3.57 4.51
C CYS A 89 6.12 2.14 4.07
N ARG A 90 6.57 1.30 5.01
CA ARG A 90 7.02 -0.06 4.70
C ARG A 90 6.92 -1.03 5.87
N SER A 91 6.92 -2.32 5.56
CA SER A 91 6.93 -3.42 6.52
C SER A 91 8.34 -3.92 6.86
N PHE A 92 8.50 -4.43 8.09
CA PHE A 92 9.75 -4.92 8.66
C PHE A 92 9.51 -6.30 9.29
N TRP A 93 10.04 -7.33 8.62
CA TRP A 93 10.00 -8.73 9.05
C TRP A 93 11.13 -9.13 10.01
N SER A 94 12.03 -8.20 10.35
CA SER A 94 13.22 -8.47 11.16
C SER A 94 12.97 -8.44 12.67
N THR A 95 11.72 -8.42 13.12
CA THR A 95 11.42 -8.46 14.56
C THR A 95 11.48 -9.92 15.02
N CYS A 96 12.39 -10.21 15.96
CA CYS A 96 12.72 -11.53 16.47
C CYS A 96 11.64 -12.16 17.38
N LEU A 97 10.36 -11.84 17.17
CA LEU A 97 9.26 -12.26 18.05
C LEU A 97 8.51 -13.49 17.53
N ASP A 98 9.06 -14.23 16.55
CA ASP A 98 8.38 -15.33 15.83
C ASP A 98 7.00 -14.95 15.24
N SER A 99 6.72 -13.65 15.14
CA SER A 99 5.44 -13.11 14.72
C SER A 99 5.12 -13.49 13.27
N VAL A 100 3.87 -13.89 13.03
CA VAL A 100 3.32 -14.05 11.67
C VAL A 100 2.98 -12.70 11.02
N ASP A 101 3.05 -11.62 11.79
CA ASP A 101 2.81 -10.25 11.35
C ASP A 101 4.12 -9.45 11.29
N ALA A 102 4.25 -8.59 10.29
CA ALA A 102 5.35 -7.65 10.16
C ALA A 102 5.06 -6.34 10.88
N LEU A 103 6.09 -5.70 11.42
CA LEU A 103 5.98 -4.33 11.89
C LEU A 103 5.83 -3.38 10.70
N ILE A 104 4.78 -2.56 10.67
CA ILE A 104 4.65 -1.50 9.66
C ILE A 104 5.06 -0.18 10.27
N ARG A 105 5.84 0.58 9.52
CA ARG A 105 6.28 1.92 9.92
C ARG A 105 6.01 2.91 8.81
N GLU A 106 5.29 3.96 9.16
CA GLU A 106 5.18 5.18 8.37
C GLU A 106 6.11 6.24 8.95
N ARG A 107 6.92 6.88 8.09
CA ARG A 107 7.79 8.00 8.47
C ARG A 107 7.10 9.30 8.10
N ILE A 108 6.82 10.14 9.09
CA ILE A 108 6.12 11.41 8.92
C ILE A 108 7.04 12.55 9.37
N CYS A 109 7.17 13.57 8.52
CA CYS A 109 7.86 14.82 8.83
C CYS A 109 6.86 15.98 8.91
N LEU A 110 6.69 16.52 10.12
CA LEU A 110 5.78 17.61 10.40
C LEU A 110 6.53 18.94 10.51
N CYS A 111 6.23 19.87 9.61
CA CYS A 111 6.64 21.26 9.75
C CYS A 111 5.57 22.00 10.55
N LEU A 112 5.79 22.13 11.85
CA LEU A 112 4.94 22.94 12.72
C LEU A 112 5.47 24.37 12.70
N THR A 113 4.82 25.26 11.98
CA THR A 113 5.07 26.70 12.12
C THR A 113 4.56 27.13 13.48
N GLY A 114 5.48 27.49 14.39
CA GLY A 114 5.12 28.09 15.67
C GLY A 114 4.38 29.40 15.43
N THR A 115 3.15 29.49 15.95
CA THR A 115 2.39 30.74 16.04
C THR A 115 2.82 31.54 17.24
#